data_AF-A0A382CWD8-F1
#
_entry.id   AF-A0A382CWD8-F1
#
_cell.length_a   1.000
_cell.length_b   1.000
_cell.length_c   1.000
_cell.angle_alpha   90.00
_cell.angle_beta   90.00
_cell.angle_gamma   90.00
#
_symmetry.space_group_name_H-M   'P 1'
#
loop_
_entity.id
_entity.type
_entity.pdbx_description
1 polymer ?
#
loop_
_entity_poly.entity_id
_entity_poly.type
_entity_poly.pdbx_seq_one_letter_code
_entity_poly.pdbx_strand_id
1 'polypeptide(L)'
;MDTNIERASKLDTATLSDALDKYGIRGQCLGIQPRDHSFRMTGRAFTLKYGPADVKPGTVGDYIDELKEGTVCVLDNQGRMDATVWGDILTWLAHKKGLAGTVIDGVCRDVSLCLELGYPIYSRGYIMRTGKDRVQVDATNIPVNIGPCRVCPGDLLRGDA
;
A
#
# COMPACT_ATOMS: atom_id res chain seq x y z
N MET A 1 -6.91 9.08 19.39
CA MET A 1 -6.68 9.57 18.02
C MET A 1 -5.19 9.86 17.88
N ASP A 2 -4.51 9.36 16.86
CA ASP A 2 -3.06 9.58 16.69
C ASP A 2 -2.82 10.99 16.14
N THR A 3 -2.36 11.90 17.00
CA THR A 3 -2.14 13.31 16.66
C THR A 3 -1.13 13.51 15.52
N ASN A 4 -0.21 12.57 15.30
CA ASN A 4 0.74 12.68 14.20
C ASN A 4 0.08 12.40 12.84
N ILE A 5 -0.90 11.49 12.79
CA ILE A 5 -1.73 11.28 11.60
C ILE A 5 -2.49 12.56 11.24
N GLU A 6 -3.13 13.19 12.23
CA GLU A 6 -3.90 14.43 12.02
C GLU A 6 -3.05 15.61 11.55
N ARG A 7 -1.81 15.71 12.02
CA ARG A 7 -0.88 16.77 11.61
C ARG A 7 -0.36 16.52 10.20
N ALA A 8 0.03 15.28 9.90
CA ALA A 8 0.58 14.93 8.60
C ALA A 8 -0.46 14.97 7.47
N SER A 9 -1.73 14.66 7.75
CA SER A 9 -2.80 14.71 6.74
C SER A 9 -3.07 16.11 6.18
N LYS A 10 -2.64 17.15 6.91
CA LYS A 10 -2.72 18.56 6.51
C LYS A 10 -1.53 19.03 5.67
N LEU A 11 -0.51 18.19 5.50
CA LEU A 11 0.70 18.50 4.75
C LEU A 11 0.71 17.73 3.42
N ASP A 12 1.36 18.33 2.42
CA ASP A 12 1.62 17.67 1.15
C ASP A 12 2.86 16.77 1.26
N THR A 13 2.90 15.71 0.44
CA THR A 13 4.06 14.79 0.44
C THR A 13 5.37 15.52 0.13
N ALA A 14 5.34 16.53 -0.73
CA ALA A 14 6.51 17.38 -1.03
C ALA A 14 7.07 18.05 0.23
N THR A 15 6.21 18.64 1.06
CA THR A 15 6.63 19.29 2.33
C THR A 15 7.23 18.28 3.31
N LEU A 16 6.64 17.09 3.41
CA LEU A 16 7.19 16.03 4.25
C LEU A 16 8.52 15.50 3.70
N SER A 17 8.65 15.37 2.38
CA SER A 17 9.89 14.95 1.72
C SER A 17 11.04 15.91 2.04
N ASP A 18 10.83 17.22 1.87
CA ASP A 18 11.85 18.24 2.19
C ASP A 18 12.28 18.18 3.66
N ALA A 19 11.32 17.94 4.56
CA ALA A 19 11.60 17.78 5.99
C ALA A 19 12.44 16.52 6.25
N LEU A 20 12.12 15.38 5.63
CA LEU A 20 12.87 14.14 5.77
C LEU A 20 14.31 14.29 5.24
N ASP A 21 14.48 14.97 4.10
CA ASP A 21 15.79 15.22 3.50
C ASP A 21 16.69 16.06 4.42
N LYS A 22 16.12 17.07 5.11
CA LYS A 22 16.84 17.84 6.13
C LYS A 22 17.39 16.99 7.27
N TYR A 23 16.74 15.87 7.58
CA TYR A 23 17.18 14.90 8.60
C TYR A 23 17.95 13.71 8.01
N GLY A 24 18.21 13.67 6.70
CA GLY A 24 18.90 12.57 6.03
C GLY A 24 18.10 11.27 5.99
N ILE A 25 16.77 11.34 6.11
CA ILE A 25 15.88 10.17 6.12
C ILE A 25 15.34 9.96 4.70
N ARG A 26 15.54 8.76 4.15
CA ARG A 26 14.99 8.38 2.83
C ARG A 26 13.60 7.78 2.99
N GLY A 27 12.56 8.59 2.80
CA GLY A 27 11.15 8.17 2.94
C GLY A 27 10.37 8.09 1.62
N GLN A 28 10.99 8.38 0.49
CA GLN A 28 10.32 8.54 -0.80
C GLN A 28 10.08 7.19 -1.48
N CYS A 29 8.80 6.81 -1.64
CA CYS A 29 8.37 5.57 -2.32
C CYS A 29 8.45 5.71 -3.86
N LEU A 30 9.68 5.73 -4.40
CA LEU A 30 9.91 6.00 -5.84
C LEU A 30 9.26 4.96 -6.76
N GLY A 31 8.66 5.45 -7.86
CA GLY A 31 8.02 4.62 -8.87
C GLY A 31 6.61 4.14 -8.49
N ILE A 32 6.09 4.59 -7.35
CA ILE A 32 4.71 4.35 -6.93
C ILE A 32 3.88 5.58 -7.28
N GLN A 33 2.73 5.38 -7.91
CA GLN A 33 1.85 6.45 -8.40
C GLN A 33 0.40 6.20 -7.96
N PRO A 34 -0.37 7.25 -7.65
CA PRO A 34 -1.79 7.10 -7.33
C PRO A 34 -2.58 6.55 -8.52
N ARG A 35 -3.67 5.85 -8.24
CA ARG A 35 -4.63 5.45 -9.29
C ARG A 35 -5.59 6.57 -9.69
N ASP A 36 -5.68 7.62 -8.88
CA ASP A 36 -6.38 8.88 -9.18
C ASP A 36 -5.62 10.05 -8.56
N HIS A 37 -5.41 11.14 -9.30
CA HIS A 37 -4.67 12.31 -8.80
C HIS A 37 -5.39 13.06 -7.66
N SER A 38 -6.69 12.82 -7.44
CA SER A 38 -7.42 13.35 -6.29
C SER A 38 -7.20 12.55 -5.00
N PHE A 39 -6.66 11.34 -5.08
CA PHE A 39 -6.48 10.49 -3.92
C PHE A 39 -5.51 11.08 -2.92
N ARG A 40 -5.91 11.01 -1.64
CA ARG A 40 -5.06 11.35 -0.50
C ARG A 40 -5.23 10.27 0.56
N MET A 41 -4.12 9.82 1.13
CA MET A 41 -4.12 8.93 2.29
C MET A 41 -3.17 9.42 3.37
N THR A 42 -3.49 9.13 4.62
CA THR A 42 -2.56 9.24 5.76
C THR A 42 -2.91 8.17 6.78
N GLY A 43 -1.93 7.41 7.25
CA GLY A 43 -2.16 6.40 8.28
C GLY A 43 -0.91 5.63 8.67
N ARG A 44 -1.09 4.64 9.54
CA ARG A 44 0.01 3.78 10.02
C ARG A 44 0.14 2.54 9.14
N ALA A 45 1.38 2.16 8.84
CA ALA A 45 1.69 0.99 8.04
C ALA A 45 1.31 -0.32 8.73
N PHE A 46 0.58 -1.17 8.02
CA PHE A 46 0.60 -2.61 8.22
C PHE A 46 1.29 -3.23 7.00
N THR A 47 2.44 -3.87 7.23
CA THR A 47 3.35 -4.27 6.14
C THR A 47 3.21 -5.75 5.82
N LEU A 48 3.31 -6.06 4.53
CA LEU A 48 3.29 -7.42 4.01
C LEU A 48 4.40 -7.60 2.97
N LYS A 49 5.02 -8.77 3.00
CA LYS A 49 5.99 -9.20 2.01
C LYS A 49 5.44 -10.39 1.23
N TYR A 50 5.51 -10.31 -0.09
CA TYR A 50 5.14 -11.38 -0.99
C TYR A 50 6.37 -12.12 -1.53
N GLY A 51 6.19 -13.41 -1.76
CA GLY A 51 7.11 -14.29 -2.48
C GLY A 51 6.43 -15.00 -3.65
N PRO A 52 7.17 -15.75 -4.46
CA PRO A 52 6.59 -16.67 -5.42
C PRO A 52 5.73 -17.73 -4.69
N ALA A 53 4.64 -18.16 -5.32
CA ALA A 53 3.83 -19.24 -4.77
C ALA A 53 4.62 -20.56 -4.69
N ASP A 54 4.44 -21.30 -3.59
CA ASP A 54 4.96 -22.65 -3.41
C ASP A 54 4.04 -23.70 -4.09
N VAL A 55 4.43 -24.99 -4.07
CA VAL A 55 3.67 -26.13 -4.61
C VAL A 55 2.27 -26.22 -4.01
N LYS A 56 2.12 -25.85 -2.73
CA LYS A 56 0.83 -25.59 -2.09
C LYS A 56 0.79 -24.10 -1.75
N PRO A 57 0.21 -23.27 -2.62
CA PRO A 57 0.24 -21.82 -2.44
C PRO A 57 -0.43 -21.38 -1.13
N GLY A 58 0.18 -20.39 -0.47
CA GLY A 58 -0.45 -19.67 0.62
C GLY A 58 -1.54 -18.70 0.15
N THR A 59 -1.93 -17.79 1.03
CA THR A 59 -2.93 -16.76 0.73
C THR A 59 -2.34 -15.55 0.01
N VAL A 60 -3.22 -14.81 -0.68
CA VAL A 60 -2.92 -13.51 -1.31
C VAL A 60 -3.69 -12.38 -0.62
N GLY A 61 -4.62 -12.66 0.31
CA GLY A 61 -5.55 -11.63 0.81
C GLY A 61 -6.15 -11.83 2.20
N ASP A 62 -5.97 -12.98 2.85
CA ASP A 62 -6.69 -13.28 4.11
C ASP A 62 -6.31 -12.37 5.27
N TYR A 63 -5.16 -11.70 5.18
CA TYR A 63 -4.71 -10.69 6.14
C TYR A 63 -5.68 -9.50 6.29
N ILE A 64 -6.58 -9.28 5.32
CA ILE A 64 -7.49 -8.11 5.32
C ILE A 64 -8.32 -8.02 6.59
N ASP A 65 -8.64 -9.16 7.21
CA ASP A 65 -9.42 -9.22 8.44
C ASP A 65 -8.66 -8.70 9.65
N GLU A 66 -7.33 -8.80 9.66
CA GLU A 66 -6.44 -8.31 10.73
C GLU A 66 -6.29 -6.78 10.74
N LEU A 67 -6.54 -6.12 9.59
CA LEU A 67 -6.37 -4.67 9.49
C LEU A 67 -7.44 -3.93 10.29
N LYS A 68 -7.03 -2.78 10.84
CA LYS A 68 -7.89 -1.87 11.61
C LYS A 68 -8.20 -0.62 10.78
N GLU A 69 -9.32 0.03 11.10
CA GLU A 69 -9.70 1.33 10.54
C GLU A 69 -8.53 2.34 10.58
N GLY A 70 -8.37 3.13 9.52
CA GLY A 70 -7.31 4.13 9.37
C GLY A 70 -5.91 3.56 9.06
N THR A 71 -5.75 2.24 8.96
CA THR A 71 -4.47 1.62 8.59
C THR A 71 -4.17 1.82 7.09
N VAL A 72 -2.90 2.02 6.75
CA VAL A 72 -2.41 1.93 5.38
C VAL A 72 -1.84 0.54 5.16
N CYS A 73 -2.39 -0.18 4.20
CA CYS A 73 -1.90 -1.51 3.80
C CYS A 73 -0.68 -1.35 2.90
N VAL A 74 0.46 -1.93 3.27
CA VAL A 74 1.74 -1.73 2.57
C VAL A 74 2.25 -3.06 2.04
N LEU A 75 2.24 -3.23 0.72
CA LEU A 75 2.49 -4.49 0.04
C LEU A 75 3.82 -4.45 -0.73
N ASP A 76 4.82 -5.16 -0.23
CA ASP A 76 6.06 -5.42 -0.95
C ASP A 76 5.90 -6.67 -1.82
N ASN A 77 5.61 -6.45 -3.10
CA ASN A 77 5.60 -7.50 -4.12
C ASN A 77 6.87 -7.44 -4.98
N GLN A 78 7.97 -6.91 -4.42
CA GLN A 78 9.29 -6.86 -5.02
C GLN A 78 9.30 -6.20 -6.42
N GLY A 79 8.49 -5.17 -6.60
CA GLY A 79 8.32 -4.45 -7.86
C GLY A 79 7.76 -5.28 -9.02
N ARG A 80 7.15 -6.44 -8.74
CA ARG A 80 6.63 -7.36 -9.76
C ARG A 80 5.53 -6.70 -10.59
N MET A 81 5.67 -6.81 -11.91
CA MET A 81 4.77 -6.18 -12.90
C MET A 81 3.91 -7.20 -13.68
N ASP A 82 3.99 -8.49 -13.37
CA ASP A 82 3.32 -9.57 -14.14
C ASP A 82 2.22 -10.31 -13.36
N ALA A 83 2.00 -9.98 -12.09
CA ALA A 83 0.98 -10.57 -11.23
C ALA A 83 0.53 -9.59 -10.12
N THR A 84 -0.77 -9.54 -9.86
CA THR A 84 -1.37 -8.56 -8.93
C THR A 84 -1.61 -9.13 -7.54
N VAL A 85 -1.45 -8.29 -6.51
CA VAL A 85 -1.71 -8.64 -5.09
C VAL A 85 -2.89 -7.87 -4.50
N TRP A 86 -3.61 -7.13 -5.34
CA TRP A 86 -4.78 -6.34 -4.95
C TRP A 86 -5.79 -6.23 -6.09
N GLY A 87 -7.08 -6.29 -5.77
CA GLY A 87 -8.20 -6.22 -6.71
C GLY A 87 -9.49 -5.75 -6.04
N ASP A 88 -10.63 -5.96 -6.71
CA ASP A 88 -11.95 -5.47 -6.30
C ASP A 88 -12.42 -5.96 -4.91
N ILE A 89 -12.30 -7.25 -4.61
CA ILE A 89 -12.72 -7.84 -3.32
C ILE A 89 -11.99 -7.15 -2.16
N LEU A 90 -10.66 -7.02 -2.27
CA LEU A 90 -9.86 -6.36 -1.23
C LEU A 90 -10.15 -4.86 -1.16
N THR A 91 -10.40 -4.21 -2.30
CA THR A 91 -10.81 -2.80 -2.35
C THR A 91 -12.13 -2.57 -1.62
N TRP A 92 -13.15 -3.39 -1.89
CA TRP A 92 -14.46 -3.27 -1.24
C TRP A 92 -14.35 -3.51 0.27
N LEU A 93 -13.64 -4.56 0.69
CA LEU A 93 -13.43 -4.87 2.10
C LEU A 93 -12.67 -3.74 2.82
N ALA A 94 -11.60 -3.24 2.20
CA ALA A 94 -10.80 -2.15 2.74
C ALA A 94 -11.59 -0.85 2.88
N HIS A 95 -12.37 -0.50 1.86
CA HIS A 95 -13.25 0.67 1.89
C HIS A 95 -14.30 0.53 3.00
N LYS A 96 -15.01 -0.60 3.07
CA LYS A 96 -16.02 -0.86 4.10
C LYS A 96 -15.46 -0.84 5.52
N LYS A 97 -14.22 -1.29 5.69
CA LYS A 97 -13.48 -1.31 6.97
C LYS A 97 -12.89 0.07 7.33
N GLY A 98 -12.95 1.05 6.43
CA GLY A 98 -12.41 2.40 6.66
C GLY A 98 -10.88 2.44 6.69
N LEU A 99 -10.20 1.61 5.89
CA LEU A 99 -8.74 1.70 5.75
C LEU A 99 -8.35 3.05 5.10
N ALA A 100 -7.20 3.60 5.49
CA ALA A 100 -6.73 4.88 4.96
C ALA A 100 -6.27 4.80 3.50
N GLY A 101 -5.84 3.63 3.05
CA GLY A 101 -5.40 3.39 1.67
C GLY A 101 -4.50 2.16 1.54
N THR A 102 -4.03 1.90 0.33
CA THR A 102 -3.09 0.81 0.02
C THR A 102 -1.91 1.30 -0.82
N VAL A 103 -0.71 0.85 -0.48
CA VAL A 103 0.55 1.09 -1.19
C VAL A 103 1.11 -0.25 -1.67
N ILE A 104 1.51 -0.32 -2.94
CA ILE A 104 1.95 -1.58 -3.56
C ILE A 104 3.25 -1.36 -4.32
N ASP A 105 4.32 -2.01 -3.89
CA ASP A 105 5.52 -2.20 -4.69
C ASP A 105 5.30 -3.30 -5.73
N GLY A 106 4.50 -2.98 -6.74
CA GLY A 106 4.00 -3.90 -7.75
C GLY A 106 2.72 -3.35 -8.38
N VAL A 107 1.89 -4.25 -8.92
CA VAL A 107 0.68 -3.88 -9.67
C VAL A 107 -0.61 -4.32 -8.96
N CYS A 108 -1.66 -3.52 -9.14
CA CYS A 108 -3.04 -3.87 -8.77
C CYS A 108 -3.86 -4.23 -10.02
N ARG A 109 -5.12 -4.64 -9.82
CA ARG A 109 -6.15 -4.75 -10.85
C ARG A 109 -7.46 -4.12 -10.40
N ASP A 110 -8.46 -4.13 -11.28
CA ASP A 110 -9.84 -3.73 -10.99
C ASP A 110 -9.95 -2.26 -10.51
N VAL A 111 -9.15 -1.38 -11.11
CA VAL A 111 -9.01 0.04 -10.73
C VAL A 111 -10.35 0.77 -10.71
N SER A 112 -11.29 0.42 -11.58
CA SER A 112 -12.61 1.06 -11.65
C SER A 112 -13.31 1.15 -10.29
N LEU A 113 -13.23 0.11 -9.47
CA LEU A 113 -13.91 0.10 -8.17
C LEU A 113 -13.25 1.04 -7.17
N CYS A 114 -11.91 1.16 -7.17
CA CYS A 114 -11.27 2.10 -6.25
C CYS A 114 -11.58 3.55 -6.63
N LEU A 115 -11.72 3.84 -7.92
CA LEU A 115 -12.16 5.15 -8.42
C LEU A 115 -13.60 5.46 -7.97
N GLU A 116 -14.52 4.51 -8.17
CA GLU A 116 -15.93 4.64 -7.78
C GLU A 116 -16.08 4.90 -6.28
N LEU A 117 -15.35 4.14 -5.46
CA LEU A 117 -15.43 4.23 -3.99
C LEU A 117 -14.56 5.34 -3.38
N GLY A 118 -13.75 6.03 -4.19
CA GLY A 118 -12.76 7.00 -3.70
C GLY A 118 -11.71 6.37 -2.77
N TYR A 119 -11.39 5.08 -2.93
CA TYR A 119 -10.44 4.36 -2.08
C TYR A 119 -9.00 4.56 -2.58
N PRO A 120 -8.09 5.17 -1.77
CA PRO A 120 -6.74 5.48 -2.22
C PRO A 120 -5.89 4.23 -2.47
N ILE A 121 -5.47 4.03 -3.72
CA ILE A 121 -4.47 3.02 -4.10
C ILE A 121 -3.29 3.69 -4.78
N TYR A 122 -2.09 3.34 -4.33
CA TYR A 122 -0.80 3.74 -4.87
C TYR A 122 -0.04 2.49 -5.30
N SER A 123 0.38 2.43 -6.55
CA SER A 123 1.05 1.25 -7.11
C SER A 123 2.01 1.64 -8.23
N ARG A 124 2.89 0.71 -8.64
CA ARG A 124 3.73 0.90 -9.85
C ARG A 124 2.91 0.94 -11.13
N GLY A 125 1.74 0.33 -11.12
CA GLY A 125 0.84 0.28 -12.26
C GLY A 125 -0.35 -0.64 -12.00
N TYR A 126 -1.01 -1.06 -13.07
CA TYR A 126 -2.14 -1.96 -13.01
C TYR A 126 -2.15 -2.89 -14.24
N ILE A 127 -2.55 -4.13 -14.03
CA ILE A 127 -2.75 -5.16 -15.08
C ILE A 127 -3.93 -6.05 -14.68
N MET A 128 -4.36 -7.00 -15.51
CA MET A 128 -5.48 -7.89 -15.19
C MET A 128 -5.09 -9.20 -14.45
N ARG A 129 -3.81 -9.58 -14.51
CA ARG A 129 -3.36 -10.95 -14.17
C ARG A 129 -3.30 -11.18 -12.66
N THR A 130 -4.10 -12.13 -12.19
CA THR A 130 -4.19 -12.51 -10.77
C THR A 130 -2.86 -13.02 -10.20
N GLY A 131 -2.59 -12.67 -8.95
CA GLY A 131 -1.52 -13.26 -8.14
C GLY A 131 -1.81 -14.67 -7.63
N LYS A 132 -3.06 -15.14 -7.67
CA LYS A 132 -3.43 -16.51 -7.28
C LYS A 132 -2.55 -17.52 -8.01
N ASP A 133 -2.00 -18.47 -7.25
CA ASP A 133 -1.09 -19.53 -7.71
C ASP A 133 0.25 -19.03 -8.31
N ARG A 134 0.59 -17.74 -8.13
CA ARG A 134 1.83 -17.12 -8.65
C ARG A 134 2.64 -16.41 -7.59
N VAL A 135 1.95 -15.82 -6.62
CA VAL A 135 2.53 -15.18 -5.45
C VAL A 135 1.77 -15.60 -4.20
N GLN A 136 2.41 -15.45 -3.05
CA GLN A 136 1.82 -15.69 -1.73
C GLN A 136 2.39 -14.69 -0.72
N VAL A 137 1.69 -14.46 0.38
CA VAL A 137 2.22 -13.72 1.52
C VAL A 137 3.25 -14.58 2.24
N ASP A 138 4.50 -14.10 2.32
CA ASP A 138 5.60 -14.77 3.02
C ASP A 138 5.71 -14.29 4.49
N ALA A 139 5.40 -13.02 4.73
CA ALA A 139 5.47 -12.42 6.06
C ALA A 139 4.56 -11.20 6.20
N THR A 140 4.05 -11.00 7.42
CA THR A 140 3.29 -9.80 7.82
C THR A 140 4.00 -9.12 8.99
N ASN A 141 3.78 -7.80 9.15
CA ASN A 141 4.36 -7.00 10.23
C ASN A 141 5.88 -7.11 10.39
N ILE A 142 6.59 -7.15 9.26
CA ILE A 142 8.06 -7.02 9.20
C ILE A 142 8.46 -5.75 8.43
N PRO A 143 9.70 -5.26 8.56
CA PRO A 143 10.20 -4.24 7.64
C PRO A 143 10.18 -4.73 6.19
N VAL A 144 9.68 -3.89 5.29
CA VAL A 144 9.56 -4.16 3.84
C VAL A 144 10.14 -3.00 3.03
N ASN A 145 10.27 -3.17 1.71
CA ASN A 145 10.66 -2.08 0.82
C ASN A 145 9.53 -1.71 -0.12
N ILE A 146 9.30 -0.41 -0.28
CA ILE A 146 8.45 0.16 -1.31
C ILE A 146 9.32 1.01 -2.23
N GLY A 147 9.67 0.44 -3.39
CA GLY A 147 10.80 0.95 -4.16
C GLY A 147 12.07 0.97 -3.31
N PRO A 148 12.81 2.09 -3.22
CA PRO A 148 13.99 2.20 -2.38
C PRO A 148 13.69 2.54 -0.91
N CYS A 149 12.42 2.81 -0.56
CA CYS A 149 12.03 3.25 0.77
C CYS A 149 11.81 2.03 1.69
N ARG A 150 12.51 2.00 2.82
CA ARG A 150 12.27 1.00 3.87
C ARG A 150 11.07 1.45 4.71
N VAL A 151 10.04 0.61 4.78
CA VAL A 151 8.84 0.84 5.58
C VAL A 151 8.76 -0.20 6.69
N CYS A 152 8.70 0.26 7.93
CA CYS A 152 8.51 -0.58 9.11
C CYS A 152 7.02 -0.62 9.51
N PRO A 153 6.57 -1.68 10.20
CA PRO A 153 5.24 -1.72 10.80
C PRO A 153 5.03 -0.50 11.72
N GLY A 154 3.91 0.20 11.55
CA GLY A 154 3.59 1.40 12.33
C GLY A 154 4.24 2.70 11.85
N ASP A 155 5.05 2.68 10.79
CA ASP A 155 5.51 3.92 10.17
C ASP A 155 4.33 4.75 9.66
N LEU A 156 4.48 6.06 9.67
CA LEU A 156 3.48 6.99 9.16
C LEU A 156 3.63 7.12 7.65
N LEU A 157 2.58 6.79 6.90
CA LEU A 157 2.53 6.99 5.46
C LEU A 157 1.62 8.16 5.11
N ARG A 158 2.04 8.92 4.11
CA ARG A 158 1.29 9.99 3.46
C ARG A 158 1.39 9.79 1.95
N GLY A 159 0.29 9.91 1.23
CA GLY A 159 0.28 9.90 -0.24
C GLY A 159 -0.70 10.91 -0.80
N ASP A 160 -0.30 11.64 -1.83
CA ASP A 160 -1.09 12.54 -2.67
C ASP A 160 -0.56 12.49 -4.12
N ALA A 161 -0.96 13.46 -4.96
CA ALA A 161 -0.73 13.49 -6.41
C ALA A 161 0.74 13.62 -6.83
#